data_AF-A0A4P8HNY6-F1
#
_entry.id   AF-A0A4P8HNY6-F1
#
_cell.length_a   1.000
_cell.length_b   1.000
_cell.length_c   1.000
_cell.angle_alpha   90.00
_cell.angle_beta   90.00
_cell.angle_gamma   90.00
#
_symmetry.space_group_name_H-M   'P 1'
#
loop_
_entity.id
_entity.type
_entity.pdbx_description
1 polymer ?
#
loop_
_entity_poly.entity_id
_entity_poly.type
_entity_poly.pdbx_seq_one_letter_code
_entity_poly.pdbx_strand_id
1 'polypeptide(L)' 'MYKVRRAYSRTDIETELIINRALLLQQSTGLKDAHMFLTRKRIKPAVIKRVLAMPGERRDF' A
#
# COMPACT_ATOMS: atom_id res chain seq x y z
N MET A 1 7.18 -22.45 -17.90
CA MET A 1 6.43 -22.15 -16.66
C MET A 1 7.31 -21.34 -15.72
N TYR A 2 7.17 -20.02 -15.72
CA TYR A 2 7.90 -19.16 -14.79
C TYR A 2 7.33 -19.36 -13.39
N LYS A 3 8.10 -20.00 -12.51
CA LYS A 3 7.77 -20.12 -11.09
C LYS A 3 7.82 -18.72 -10.48
N VAL A 4 6.67 -18.06 -10.40
CA VAL A 4 6.50 -16.85 -9.60
C VAL A 4 6.83 -17.23 -8.16
N ARG A 5 8.06 -16.92 -7.73
CA ARG A 5 8.47 -17.06 -6.33
C ARG A 5 7.60 -16.08 -5.53
N ARG A 6 6.53 -16.60 -4.92
CA ARG A 6 5.70 -15.88 -3.95
C ARG A 6 6.58 -15.53 -2.76
N ALA A 7 7.08 -14.30 -2.75
CA ALA A 7 7.71 -13.69 -1.60
C ALA A 7 6.65 -13.29 -0.55
N TYR A 8 5.77 -14.21 -0.14
CA TYR A 8 4.87 -13.95 0.98
C TYR A 8 5.60 -14.23 2.29
N SER A 9 6.52 -13.32 2.59
CA SER A 9 7.08 -13.19 3.93
C SER A 9 5.97 -12.72 4.86
N ARG A 10 5.23 -13.66 5.49
CA ARG A 10 4.39 -13.51 6.71
C ARG A 10 3.56 -12.22 6.85
N THR A 11 3.19 -11.57 5.75
CA THR A 11 2.36 -10.36 5.78
C THR A 11 0.94 -10.84 5.53
N ASP A 12 0.04 -10.48 6.44
CA ASP A 12 -1.37 -10.89 6.42
C ASP A 12 -1.99 -10.58 5.04
N ILE A 13 -2.60 -11.59 4.41
CA ILE A 13 -3.25 -11.47 3.09
C ILE A 13 -4.28 -10.33 3.11
N GLU A 14 -4.94 -10.12 4.24
CA GLU A 14 -5.91 -9.03 4.41
C GLU A 14 -5.24 -7.65 4.30
N THR A 15 -4.04 -7.49 4.86
CA THR A 15 -3.27 -6.24 4.80
C THR A 15 -2.85 -5.93 3.36
N GLU A 16 -2.44 -6.92 2.59
CA GLU A 16 -2.09 -6.75 1.17
C GLU A 16 -3.30 -6.31 0.33
N LEU A 17 -4.47 -6.91 0.57
CA LEU A 17 -5.71 -6.54 -0.12
C LEU A 17 -6.15 -5.11 0.23
N ILE A 18 -6.03 -4.71 1.49
CA ILE A 18 -6.30 -3.34 1.95
C ILE A 18 -5.36 -2.35 1.26
N ILE A 19 -4.06 -2.66 1.17
CA ILE A 19 -3.07 -1.83 0.49
C ILE A 19 -3.39 -1.69 -1.00
N ASN A 20 -3.67 -2.79 -1.69
CA ASN A 20 -3.99 -2.77 -3.12
C ASN A 20 -5.25 -1.93 -3.40
N ARG A 21 -6.27 -2.05 -2.55
CA ARG A 21 -7.46 -1.21 -2.67
C ARG A 21 -7.17 0.26 -2.47
N ALA A 22 -6.28 0.62 -1.54
CA ALA A 22 -5.88 2.01 -1.33
C ALA A 22 -5.13 2.59 -2.52
N LEU A 23 -4.26 1.80 -3.18
CA LEU A 23 -3.56 2.23 -4.39
C LEU A 23 -4.52 2.49 -5.57
N LEU A 24 -5.53 1.63 -5.74
CA LEU A 24 -6.58 1.86 -6.73
C LEU A 24 -7.41 3.11 -6.40
N LEU A 25 -7.71 3.33 -5.12
CA LEU A 25 -8.42 4.51 -4.66
C LEU A 25 -7.61 5.79 -4.89
N GLN A 26 -6.29 5.73 -4.72
CA GLN A 26 -5.39 6.85 -5.01
C GLN A 26 -5.44 7.25 -6.48
N GLN A 27 -5.57 6.28 -7.40
CA GLN A 27 -5.68 6.54 -8.83
C GLN A 27 -7.04 7.13 -9.22
N SER A 28 -8.11 6.79 -8.50
CA SER A 28 -9.47 7.22 -8.86
C SER A 28 -9.91 8.51 -8.17
N THR A 29 -9.67 8.65 -6.86
CA THR A 29 -10.15 9.80 -6.07
C THR A 29 -9.02 10.63 -5.47
N GLY A 30 -7.78 10.15 -5.53
CA GLY A 30 -6.58 10.88 -5.13
C GLY A 30 -5.98 10.45 -3.79
N LEU A 31 -4.82 11.04 -3.48
CA LEU A 31 -3.97 10.64 -2.35
C LEU A 31 -4.66 10.79 -0.99
N LYS A 32 -5.45 11.84 -0.79
CA LYS A 32 -6.10 12.16 0.49
C LYS A 32 -7.06 11.06 0.92
N ASP A 33 -7.88 10.57 0.00
CA ASP A 33 -8.87 9.53 0.30
C ASP A 33 -8.21 8.18 0.53
N ALA A 34 -7.16 7.86 -0.24
CA ALA A 34 -6.40 6.63 -0.06
C ALA A 34 -5.73 6.60 1.32
N HIS A 35 -5.17 7.74 1.74
CA HIS A 35 -4.61 7.90 3.07
C HIS A 35 -5.69 7.72 4.15
N MET A 36 -6.85 8.37 4.01
CA MET A 36 -7.95 8.27 4.96
C MET A 36 -8.48 6.84 5.08
N PHE A 37 -8.57 6.11 3.96
CA PHE A 37 -8.96 4.71 3.92
C PHE A 37 -8.00 3.83 4.72
N LEU A 38 -6.68 3.96 4.50
CA LEU A 38 -5.68 3.17 5.23
C LEU A 38 -5.66 3.50 6.73
N THR A 39 -5.82 4.77 7.09
CA THR A 39 -5.92 5.21 8.49
C THR A 39 -7.15 4.61 9.18
N ARG A 40 -8.31 4.58 8.50
CA ARG A 40 -9.54 3.92 9.02
C ARG A 40 -9.37 2.42 9.21
N LYS A 41 -8.54 1.78 8.39
CA LYS A 41 -8.18 0.36 8.49
C LYS A 41 -7.06 0.09 9.51
N ARG A 42 -6.65 1.10 10.29
CA ARG A 42 -5.61 1.01 11.33
C ARG A 42 -4.27 0.49 10.80
N ILE A 43 -3.98 0.73 9.52
CA ILE A 43 -2.67 0.41 8.94
C ILE A 43 -1.63 1.34 9.56
N LYS A 44 -0.48 0.78 9.93
CA LYS A 44 0.60 1.54 10.57
C LYS A 44 1.02 2.73 9.70
N PRO A 45 1.17 3.96 10.25
CA PRO A 45 1.54 5.13 9.46
C PRO A 45 2.82 4.96 8.63
N ALA A 46 3.82 4.22 9.14
CA ALA A 46 5.04 3.90 8.41
C ALA A 46 4.77 3.10 7.11
N VAL A 47 3.81 2.18 7.14
CA VAL A 47 3.40 1.41 5.96
C VAL A 47 2.65 2.31 4.98
N ILE A 48 1.76 3.17 5.48
CA ILE A 48 1.00 4.13 4.66
C ILE A 48 1.97 5.03 3.89
N LYS A 49 2.96 5.62 4.57
CA LYS A 49 3.99 6.47 3.93
C LYS A 49 4.74 5.71 2.84
N ARG A 50 5.17 4.47 3.11
CA ARG A 50 5.89 3.64 2.13
C ARG A 50 5.06 3.30 0.89
N VAL A 51 3.78 3.00 1.09
CA VAL A 51 2.88 2.53 0.02
C VAL A 51 2.37 3.68 -0.83
N LEU A 52 1.90 4.76 -0.22
CA LEU A 52 1.30 5.89 -0.92
C LEU A 52 2.33 6.95 -1.39
N ALA A 53 3.62 6.75 -1.11
CA ALA A 53 4.70 7.65 -1.54
C ALA A 53 4.62 7.94 -3.05
N MET A 54 4.70 9.22 -3.40
CA MET A 54 4.80 9.63 -4.79
C MET A 54 6.11 9.10 -5.42
N PRO A 55 6.17 8.91 -6.75
CA PRO A 55 7.35 8.38 -7.45
C PRO A 55 8.69 9.13 -7.21
N GLY A 56 8.66 10.30 -6.56
CA GLY A 56 9.86 11.08 -6.19
C GLY A 56 10.32 10.93 -4.73
N GLU A 57 9.48 10.48 -3.81
CA GLU A 57 9.82 10.39 -2.36
C GLU A 57 10.54 9.08 -1.98
N ARG A 58 10.62 8.12 -2.91
CA ARG A 58 11.23 6.79 -2.66
C ARG A 58 12.76 6.79 -2.68
N ARG A 59 13.44 7.92 -2.89
CA ARG A 59 14.90 7.98 -3.09
C ARG A 59 15.72 7.95 -1.80
N ASP A 60 15.13 8.20 -0.63
CA ASP A 60 15.91 8.43 0.60
C ASP A 60 15.48 7.51 1.78
N PHE A 61 15.35 6.20 1.55
CA PHE A 61 15.17 5.20 2.63
C PHE A 61 16.11 4.00 2.48
#